data_AF-A0A0D3K1P7-F1
#
_entry.id   AF-A0A0D3K1P7-F1
#
_cell.length_a   1.000
_cell.length_b   1.000
_cell.length_c   1.000
_cell.angle_alpha   90.00
_cell.angle_beta   90.00
_cell.angle_gamma   90.00
#
_symmetry.space_group_name_H-M   'P 1'
#
loop_
_entity.id
_entity.type
_entity.pdbx_description
1 polymer ?
#
loop_
_entity_poly.entity_id
_entity_poly.type
_entity_poly.pdbx_seq_one_letter_code
_entity_poly.pdbx_strand_id
1 'polypeptide(L)'
;RERAIATNHANWTRPVADAAGFAAFCDGFELLAHTERIEALLREQPPLRATHQALVPAVLSYRVFWERYFYEVELLQRQLSSWGEDDPFASWCGAGSTR
;
A
#
# COMPACT_ATOMS: atom_id res chain seq x y z
N ARG A 1 3.24 6.71 6.13
CA ARG A 1 2.39 7.10 4.96
C ARG A 1 1.43 5.98 4.54
N GLU A 2 1.66 4.72 4.95
CA GLU A 2 0.68 3.61 4.86
C GLU A 2 -0.71 3.96 5.43
N ARG A 3 -0.76 4.90 6.40
CA ARG A 3 -2.01 5.46 6.96
C ARG A 3 -2.98 6.06 5.95
N ALA A 4 -2.52 6.56 4.80
CA ALA A 4 -3.39 7.17 3.79
C ALA A 4 -4.05 6.12 2.87
N ILE A 5 -3.41 4.98 2.66
CA ILE A 5 -3.94 3.86 1.86
C ILE A 5 -5.09 3.19 2.63
N ALA A 6 -4.88 3.02 3.94
CA ALA A 6 -5.80 2.35 4.84
C ALA A 6 -7.16 3.07 5.06
N THR A 7 -7.23 4.37 4.81
CA THR A 7 -8.39 5.20 5.18
C THR A 7 -9.37 5.44 4.04
N ASN A 8 -9.01 5.18 2.78
CA ASN A 8 -9.90 5.46 1.67
C ASN A 8 -10.69 4.21 1.23
N HIS A 9 -11.93 4.11 1.70
CA HIS A 9 -12.84 3.00 1.39
C HIS A 9 -13.03 2.78 -0.12
N ALA A 10 -12.99 3.85 -0.92
CA ALA A 10 -13.16 3.79 -2.37
C ALA A 10 -11.99 3.09 -3.09
N ASN A 11 -10.82 2.97 -2.44
CA ASN A 11 -9.66 2.30 -3.05
C ASN A 11 -9.85 0.77 -3.11
N TRP A 12 -10.62 0.19 -2.18
CA TRP A 12 -10.82 -1.27 -2.09
C TRP A 12 -11.82 -1.83 -3.11
N THR A 13 -12.73 -0.98 -3.58
CA THR A 13 -13.81 -1.34 -4.51
C THR A 13 -13.51 -0.96 -5.95
N ARG A 14 -12.43 -0.21 -6.21
CA ARG A 14 -12.05 0.18 -7.57
C ARG A 14 -11.34 -1.00 -8.25
N PRO A 15 -11.61 -1.27 -9.55
CA PRO A 15 -10.81 -2.23 -10.30
C PRO A 15 -9.34 -1.76 -10.30
N VAL A 16 -8.43 -2.70 -10.00
CA VAL A 16 -7.00 -2.46 -10.13
C VAL A 16 -6.71 -2.05 -11.58
N ALA A 17 -6.05 -0.90 -11.76
CA ALA A 17 -5.75 -0.36 -13.08
C ALA A 17 -4.87 -1.30 -13.91
N ASP A 18 -4.00 -2.07 -13.24
CA ASP A 18 -3.08 -3.02 -13.86
C ASP A 18 -3.44 -4.46 -13.48
N ALA A 19 -4.50 -4.98 -14.11
CA ALA A 19 -5.01 -6.31 -13.83
C ALA A 19 -3.96 -7.42 -14.08
N ALA A 20 -3.04 -7.21 -15.03
CA ALA A 20 -1.97 -8.14 -15.35
C ALA A 20 -0.91 -8.21 -14.24
N GLY A 21 -0.43 -7.07 -13.74
CA GLY A 21 0.50 -7.03 -12.62
C GLY A 21 -0.13 -7.49 -11.32
N PHE A 22 -1.43 -7.24 -11.10
CA PHE A 22 -2.13 -7.82 -9.95
C PHE A 22 -2.19 -9.34 -10.02
N ALA A 23 -2.49 -9.92 -11.19
CA ALA A 23 -2.48 -11.38 -11.37
C ALA A 23 -1.09 -11.98 -11.13
N ALA A 24 -0.04 -11.37 -11.67
CA ALA A 24 1.34 -11.80 -11.44
C ALA A 24 1.76 -11.67 -9.96
N PHE A 25 1.33 -10.61 -9.28
CA PHE A 25 1.55 -10.45 -7.84
C PHE A 25 0.85 -11.53 -7.04
N CYS A 26 -0.42 -11.84 -7.36
CA CYS A 26 -1.20 -12.85 -6.66
C CYS A 26 -0.60 -14.28 -6.79
N ASP A 27 0.12 -14.56 -7.88
CA ASP A 27 0.81 -15.83 -8.09
C ASP A 27 1.98 -16.04 -7.12
N GLY A 28 2.71 -14.95 -6.80
CA GLY A 28 3.81 -14.95 -5.83
C GLY A 28 3.42 -14.55 -4.40
N PHE A 29 2.17 -14.16 -4.17
CA PHE A 29 1.74 -13.60 -2.88
C PHE A 29 1.39 -14.69 -1.86
N GLU A 30 2.22 -14.81 -0.82
CA GLU A 30 1.98 -15.68 0.32
C GLU A 30 1.35 -14.93 1.51
N LEU A 31 0.04 -15.06 1.65
CA LEU A 31 -0.70 -14.44 2.75
C LEU A 31 -0.18 -14.86 4.14
N LEU A 32 0.22 -16.13 4.29
CA LEU A 32 0.73 -16.68 5.55
C LEU A 32 2.08 -16.06 5.94
N ALA A 33 2.92 -15.68 4.98
CA ALA A 33 4.17 -14.98 5.26
C ALA A 33 3.95 -13.54 5.78
N HIS A 34 2.74 -13.01 5.61
CA HIS A 34 2.39 -11.64 5.99
C HIS A 34 1.52 -11.54 7.24
N THR A 35 1.14 -12.65 7.89
CA THR A 35 0.22 -12.63 9.05
C THR A 35 0.73 -11.77 10.20
N GLU A 36 2.01 -11.89 10.58
CA GLU A 36 2.58 -11.07 11.66
C GLU A 36 2.56 -9.56 11.32
N ARG A 37 2.86 -9.23 10.06
CA ARG A 37 2.79 -7.85 9.56
C ARG A 37 1.36 -7.33 9.53
N ILE A 38 0.40 -8.17 9.14
CA ILE A 38 -1.03 -7.85 9.15
C ILE A 38 -1.49 -7.52 10.57
N GLU A 39 -1.11 -8.34 11.56
CA GLU A 39 -1.47 -8.10 12.96
C GLU A 39 -0.89 -6.79 13.49
N ALA A 40 0.38 -6.49 13.16
CA ALA A 40 1.00 -5.20 13.48
C ALA A 40 0.22 -4.03 12.86
N LEU A 41 -0.08 -4.11 11.55
CA LEU A 41 -0.85 -3.08 10.83
C LEU A 41 -2.22 -2.83 11.46
N LEU A 42 -2.95 -3.88 11.84
CA LEU A 42 -4.27 -3.76 12.48
C LEU A 42 -4.19 -3.15 13.89
N ARG A 43 -3.07 -3.34 14.59
CA ARG A 43 -2.81 -2.75 15.91
C ARG A 43 -2.43 -1.28 15.80
N GLU A 44 -1.50 -0.97 14.89
CA GLU A 44 -0.96 0.36 14.68
C GLU A 44 -1.93 1.30 13.96
N GLN A 45 -2.87 0.74 13.19
CA GLN A 45 -3.81 1.51 12.39
C GLN A 45 -5.28 1.16 12.71
N PRO A 46 -5.86 1.80 13.73
CA PRO A 46 -7.28 1.69 14.05
C PRO A 46 -8.24 1.88 12.85
N PRO A 47 -8.03 2.86 11.93
CA PRO A 47 -8.92 3.02 10.78
C PRO A 47 -8.80 1.87 9.78
N LEU A 48 -7.61 1.27 9.59
CA LEU A 48 -7.44 0.09 8.74
C LEU A 48 -8.24 -1.09 9.31
N ARG A 49 -8.16 -1.28 10.62
CA ARG A 49 -8.88 -2.34 11.32
C ARG A 49 -10.40 -2.17 11.19
N ALA A 50 -10.92 -0.96 11.34
CA ALA A 50 -12.34 -0.68 11.16
C ALA A 50 -12.79 -1.00 9.72
N THR A 51 -12.01 -0.61 8.71
CA THR A 51 -12.28 -0.93 7.31
C THR A 51 -12.22 -2.43 7.03
N HIS A 52 -11.21 -3.13 7.57
CA HIS A 52 -11.08 -4.57 7.46
C HIS A 52 -12.31 -5.29 8.06
N GLN A 53 -12.76 -4.87 9.25
CA GLN A 53 -13.94 -5.44 9.90
C GLN A 53 -15.25 -5.15 9.16
N ALA A 54 -15.35 -4.00 8.48
CA ALA A 54 -16.53 -3.65 7.68
C ALA A 54 -16.58 -4.40 6.35
N LEU A 55 -15.42 -4.64 5.72
CA LEU A 55 -15.34 -5.25 4.38
C LEU A 55 -15.15 -6.76 4.40
N VAL A 56 -14.50 -7.33 5.42
CA VAL A 56 -14.19 -8.75 5.50
C VAL A 56 -15.01 -9.39 6.63
N PRO A 57 -15.74 -10.50 6.38
CA PRO A 57 -15.91 -11.21 5.09
C PRO A 57 -17.09 -10.72 4.23
N ALA A 58 -17.76 -9.62 4.63
CA ALA A 58 -19.06 -9.23 4.07
C ALA A 58 -19.02 -8.80 2.58
N VAL A 59 -17.95 -8.12 2.16
CA VAL A 59 -17.78 -7.56 0.81
C VAL A 59 -16.59 -8.22 0.09
N LEU A 60 -15.50 -8.49 0.81
CA LEU A 60 -14.28 -9.08 0.29
C LEU A 60 -13.86 -10.28 1.15
N SER A 61 -13.25 -11.28 0.51
CA SER A 61 -12.55 -12.32 1.24
C SER A 61 -11.30 -11.78 1.91
N TYR A 62 -10.92 -12.36 3.06
CA TYR A 62 -9.71 -11.99 3.81
C TYR A 62 -8.46 -11.95 2.91
N ARG A 63 -8.26 -12.99 2.10
CA ARG A 63 -7.16 -13.07 1.13
C ARG A 63 -7.17 -11.91 0.12
N VAL A 64 -8.31 -11.67 -0.53
CA VAL A 64 -8.47 -10.63 -1.56
C VAL A 64 -8.24 -9.22 -1.00
N PHE A 65 -8.67 -8.96 0.23
CA PHE A 65 -8.41 -7.68 0.89
C PHE A 65 -6.91 -7.42 1.04
N TRP A 66 -6.17 -8.41 1.56
CA TRP A 66 -4.73 -8.26 1.78
C TRP A 66 -3.92 -8.28 0.49
N GLU A 67 -4.29 -9.10 -0.49
CA GLU A 67 -3.68 -9.07 -1.83
C GLU A 67 -3.72 -7.66 -2.43
N ARG A 68 -4.88 -7.01 -2.38
CA ARG A 68 -5.04 -5.63 -2.86
C ARG A 68 -4.25 -4.64 -2.01
N TYR A 69 -4.26 -4.80 -0.69
CA TYR A 69 -3.52 -3.93 0.22
C TYR A 69 -2.02 -3.92 -0.10
N PHE A 70 -1.40 -5.11 -0.17
CA PHE A 70 0.04 -5.22 -0.40
C PHE A 70 0.43 -4.80 -1.81
N TYR A 71 -0.39 -5.13 -2.81
CA TYR A 71 -0.16 -4.65 -4.18
C TYR A 71 -0.15 -3.12 -4.29
N GLU A 72 -1.09 -2.44 -3.65
CA GLU A 72 -1.15 -0.96 -3.62
C GLU A 72 0.05 -0.35 -2.87
N VAL A 73 0.48 -0.99 -1.77
CA VAL A 73 1.70 -0.57 -1.05
C VAL A 73 2.93 -0.69 -1.94
N GLU A 74 3.10 -1.80 -2.67
CA GLU A 74 4.21 -1.98 -3.60
C GLU A 74 4.16 -1.00 -4.77
N LEU A 75 2.98 -0.73 -5.31
CA LEU A 75 2.81 0.26 -6.38
C LEU A 75 3.22 1.66 -5.89
N LEU A 76 2.83 2.04 -4.68
CA LEU A 76 3.21 3.31 -4.08
C LEU A 76 4.70 3.39 -3.77
N GLN A 77 5.31 2.30 -3.32
CA GLN A 77 6.76 2.22 -3.14
C GLN A 77 7.49 2.38 -4.48
N ARG A 78 7.01 1.70 -5.53
CA ARG A 78 7.56 1.78 -6.88
C ARG A 78 7.45 3.17 -7.48
N GLN A 79 6.31 3.83 -7.28
CA GLN A 79 6.12 5.23 -7.65
C GLN A 79 7.10 6.10 -6.85
N LEU A 80 7.21 5.94 -5.53
CA LEU A 80 8.11 6.75 -4.71
C LEU A 80 9.58 6.59 -5.13
N SER A 81 10.02 5.39 -5.51
CA SER A 81 11.36 5.19 -6.09
C SER A 81 11.54 5.93 -7.42
N SER A 82 10.48 6.06 -8.23
CA SER A 82 10.52 6.89 -9.45
C SER A 82 10.60 8.39 -9.17
N TRP A 83 10.25 8.85 -7.95
CA TRP A 83 10.39 10.25 -7.52
C TRP A 83 11.65 10.49 -6.66
N GLY A 84 12.56 9.51 -6.58
CA GLY A 84 13.77 9.57 -5.73
C GLY A 84 15.09 9.81 -6.47
N GLU A 85 15.12 9.70 -7.80
CA GLU A 85 16.36 9.87 -8.59
C GLU A 85 16.38 11.12 -9.48
N ASP A 86 15.22 11.73 -9.75
CA ASP A 86 15.08 12.95 -10.55
C ASP A 86 14.28 14.03 -9.79
N ASP A 87 14.72 14.33 -8.56
CA ASP A 87 14.17 15.46 -7.80
C ASP A 87 14.99 16.73 -8.08
N PRO A 88 14.52 17.65 -8.96
CA PRO A 88 15.20 18.91 -9.20
C PRO A 88 15.23 19.82 -7.96
N PHE A 89 14.47 19.48 -6.90
CA PHE A 89 14.36 20.26 -5.68
C PHE A 89 15.47 19.91 -4.66
N ALA A 90 15.96 18.68 -4.65
CA ALA A 90 17.13 18.22 -3.90
C ALA A 90 18.40 18.99 -4.32
N SER A 91 18.47 19.43 -5.58
CA SER A 91 19.54 20.30 -6.09
C SER A 91 19.46 21.74 -5.56
N TRP A 92 18.30 22.23 -5.14
CA TRP A 92 18.14 23.61 -4.63
C TRP A 92 18.34 23.74 -3.12
N CYS A 93 18.10 22.66 -2.36
CA CYS A 93 18.35 22.67 -0.91
C CYS A 93 19.83 22.43 -0.53
N GLY A 94 20.73 22.24 -1.50
CA GLY A 94 22.15 21.95 -1.27
C GLY A 94 23.14 23.09 -1.52
N ALA A 95 22.69 24.31 -1.88
CA ALA A 95 23.59 25.44 -2.14
C ALA A 95 23.33 26.59 -1.16
N GLY A 96 23.62 26.34 0.13
CA GLY A 96 23.39 27.32 1.19
C GLY A 96 24.37 27.19 2.36
N SER A 97 25.60 26.73 2.13
CA SER A 97 26.66 26.93 3.12
C SER A 97 28.03 26.75 2.47
N THR A 98 28.68 27.87 2.15
CA THR A 98 30.05 28.24 2.54
C THR A 98 30.56 29.31 1.56
N ARG A 99 30.40 30.59 1.89
CA ARG A 99 31.52 31.45 2.33
C ARG A 99 31.01 32.83 2.75
#